data_AF-A0A640SHP0-F1
#
_entry.id   AF-A0A640SHP0-F1
#
_cell.length_a   1.000
_cell.length_b   1.000
_cell.length_c   1.000
_cell.angle_alpha   90.00
_cell.angle_beta   90.00
_cell.angle_gamma   90.00
#
_symmetry.space_group_name_H-M   'P 1'
#
loop_
_entity.id
_entity.type
_entity.pdbx_description
1 polymer ?
#
loop_
_entity_poly.entity_id
_entity_poly.type
_entity_poly.pdbx_seq_one_letter_code
_entity_poly.pdbx_strand_id
1 'polypeptide(L)' 'MEQGSSTVEAARIGGINLRTGKRWRNGRHSPPKGKEAVPPVGPEEPPPGPPRYLNEVDRIHIADRLRPDP' A
#
# COMPACT_ATOMS: atom_id res chain seq x y z
N MET A 1 19.88 -2.11 -7.71
CA MET A 1 19.89 -1.09 -6.64
C MET A 1 18.67 -0.23 -6.84
N GLU A 2 17.66 -0.34 -5.97
CA GLU A 2 16.55 0.61 -6.00
C GLU A 2 17.09 1.94 -5.48
N GLN A 3 17.25 2.92 -6.38
CA GLN A 3 17.65 4.26 -5.99
C GLN A 3 16.47 4.89 -5.27
N GLY A 4 16.45 4.81 -3.94
CA GLY A 4 15.44 5.48 -3.14
C GLY A 4 15.45 6.98 -3.44
N SER A 5 14.26 7.57 -3.65
CA SER A 5 14.15 9.02 -3.88
C SER A 5 14.73 9.80 -2.70
N SER A 6 15.38 10.92 -2.98
CA SER A 6 15.84 11.80 -1.92
C SER A 6 14.65 12.30 -1.08
N THR A 7 14.92 12.76 0.14
CA THR A 7 13.84 13.29 1.01
C THR A 7 13.07 14.43 0.36
N VAL A 8 13.78 15.25 -0.40
CA VAL A 8 13.24 16.43 -1.07
C VAL A 8 12.32 15.99 -2.20
N GLU A 9 12.77 15.05 -3.02
CA GLU A 9 11.96 14.50 -4.12
C GLU A 9 10.73 13.78 -3.58
N ALA A 10 10.88 12.93 -2.57
CA ALA A 10 9.75 12.24 -1.96
C ALA A 10 8.71 13.22 -1.38
N ALA A 11 9.17 14.30 -0.72
CA ALA A 11 8.28 15.33 -0.20
C ALA A 11 7.58 16.12 -1.31
N ARG A 12 8.29 16.42 -2.41
CA ARG A 12 7.74 17.08 -3.59
C ARG A 12 6.71 16.22 -4.30
N ILE A 13 7.00 14.93 -4.48
CA ILE A 13 6.09 13.95 -5.09
C ILE A 13 4.83 13.78 -4.23
N GLY A 14 4.99 13.61 -2.91
CA GLY A 14 3.87 13.44 -1.99
C GLY A 14 3.11 14.72 -1.64
N GLY A 15 3.51 15.88 -2.17
CA GLY A 15 2.87 17.16 -1.86
C GLY A 15 2.94 17.58 -0.38
N ILE A 16 3.94 17.09 0.35
CA ILE A 16 4.11 17.35 1.80
C ILE A 16 5.26 18.31 2.06
N ASN A 17 5.19 19.04 3.18
CA ASN A 17 6.33 19.86 3.62
C ASN A 17 7.55 18.97 3.93
N LEU A 18 8.75 19.42 3.56
CA LEU A 18 10.01 18.72 3.81
C LEU A 18 10.20 18.32 5.29
N ARG A 19 9.78 19.19 6.22
CA ARG A 19 9.85 18.93 7.67
C ARG A 19 8.91 17.80 8.08
N THR A 20 7.74 17.69 7.45
CA THR A 20 6.78 16.60 7.66
C THR A 20 7.35 15.29 7.14
N GLY A 21 7.92 15.28 5.92
CA GLY A 21 8.57 14.10 5.35
C GLY A 21 9.76 13.61 6.18
N LYS A 22 10.61 14.53 6.69
CA LYS A 22 11.70 14.18 7.64
C LYS A 22 11.17 13.58 8.93
N ARG A 23 10.06 14.11 9.46
CA ARG A 23 9.43 13.61 10.68
C ARG A 23 8.93 12.17 10.49
N TRP A 24 8.26 11.88 9.38
CA TRP A 24 7.79 10.53 9.06
C TRP A 24 8.93 9.55 8.84
N ARG A 25 10.00 9.92 8.11
CA ARG A 25 11.18 9.05 7.98
C ARG A 25 11.79 8.69 9.34
N ASN A 26 11.77 9.63 10.27
CA ASN A 26 12.32 9.44 11.61
C ASN A 26 11.30 8.75 12.57
N GLY A 27 10.29 8.05 12.04
CA GLY A 27 9.33 7.25 12.81
C GLY A 27 8.27 8.05 13.55
N ARG A 28 8.19 9.37 13.36
CA ARG A 28 7.22 10.24 14.06
C ARG A 28 5.95 10.38 13.22
N HIS A 29 5.15 9.32 13.21
CA HIS A 29 3.88 9.27 12.46
C HIS A 29 2.70 9.85 13.23
N SER A 30 2.75 9.81 14.57
CA SER A 30 1.66 10.31 15.40
C SER A 30 1.68 11.85 15.49
N PRO A 31 0.52 12.51 15.31
CA PRO A 31 0.39 13.91 15.71
C PRO A 31 0.76 14.10 17.19
N PRO A 32 1.23 15.30 17.59
CA PRO A 32 1.40 15.63 19.00
C PRO A 32 0.06 15.44 19.74
N LYS A 33 0.12 15.06 21.02
CA LYS A 33 -1.07 14.76 21.85
C LYS A 33 -2.16 15.82 21.65
N GLY A 34 -3.38 15.37 21.33
CA GLY A 34 -4.54 16.22 21.15
C GLY A 34 -4.82 16.69 19.71
N LYS A 35 -4.11 16.19 18.69
CA LYS A 35 -4.48 16.40 17.28
C LYS A 35 -4.84 15.08 16.62
N GLU A 36 -5.93 15.05 15.87
CA GLU A 36 -6.31 13.90 15.06
C GLU A 36 -5.35 13.75 13.87
N ALA A 37 -5.13 12.51 13.44
CA ALA A 37 -4.36 12.24 12.24
C ALA A 37 -5.15 12.76 11.03
N VAL A 38 -4.50 13.56 10.18
CA VAL A 38 -5.14 14.02 8.94
C VAL A 38 -5.30 12.81 8.03
N PRO A 39 -6.51 12.53 7.50
CA PRO A 39 -6.71 11.43 6.57
C PRO A 39 -5.85 11.64 5.31
N PRO A 40 -5.43 10.56 4.63
CA PRO A 40 -4.71 10.68 3.37
C PRO A 40 -5.51 11.51 2.36
N VAL A 41 -4.80 12.35 1.59
CA VAL A 41 -5.40 13.33 0.66
C VAL A 41 -6.06 12.66 -0.56
N GLY A 42 -5.80 11.37 -0.78
CA GLY A 42 -6.41 10.58 -1.85
C GLY A 42 -6.98 9.25 -1.36
N PRO A 43 -7.85 8.62 -2.15
CA PRO A 43 -8.31 7.27 -1.88
C PRO A 43 -7.10 6.32 -1.82
N GLU A 44 -7.00 5.53 -0.75
CA GLU A 44 -6.04 4.45 -0.65
C GLU A 44 -6.39 3.42 -1.72
N GLU A 45 -5.52 3.22 -2.72
CA GLU A 45 -5.73 2.19 -3.72
C GLU A 45 -5.82 0.84 -3.00
N PRO A 46 -6.87 0.03 -3.26
CA PRO A 46 -6.95 -1.30 -2.69
C PRO A 46 -5.71 -2.09 -3.15
N PRO A 47 -5.11 -2.91 -2.27
CA PRO A 47 -3.88 -3.61 -2.59
C PRO A 47 -4.07 -4.44 -3.86
N PRO A 48 -3.12 -4.42 -4.82
CA PRO A 48 -3.22 -5.12 -6.11
C PRO A 48 -3.07 -6.65 -5.97
N GLY A 49 -3.25 -7.20 -4.77
CA GLY A 49 -3.08 -8.60 -4.47
C GLY A 49 -4.28 -9.43 -4.92
N PRO A 50 -4.06 -10.73 -5.21
CA PRO A 50 -5.18 -11.64 -5.42
C PRO A 50 -6.11 -11.58 -4.20
N PRO A 51 -7.43 -11.67 -4.40
CA PRO A 51 -8.37 -11.74 -3.30
C PRO A 51 -7.94 -12.85 -2.33
N ARG A 52 -8.18 -12.64 -1.03
CA ARG A 52 -7.86 -13.61 0.03
C ARG A 52 -8.38 -15.02 -0.26
N TYR A 53 -9.39 -15.13 -1.12
CA TYR A 53 -9.99 -16.37 -1.58
C TYR A 53 -10.00 -16.42 -3.11
N LEU A 54 -9.87 -17.64 -3.66
CA LEU A 54 -9.98 -17.92 -5.09
C LEU A 54 -11.33 -17.42 -5.62
N ASN A 55 -11.32 -16.80 -6.80
CA ASN A 55 -12.55 -16.46 -7.49
C ASN A 55 -13.21 -17.73 -8.06
N GLU A 56 -14.43 -17.60 -8.56
CA GLU A 56 -15.18 -18.74 -9.10
C GLU A 56 -14.51 -19.42 -10.29
N VAL A 57 -13.88 -18.64 -11.18
CA VAL A 57 -13.15 -19.14 -12.35
C VAL A 57 -11.95 -19.99 -11.92
N ASP A 58 -11.18 -19.51 -10.94
CA ASP A 58 -10.02 -20.21 -10.40
C ASP A 58 -10.44 -21.53 -9.73
N ARG A 59 -11.56 -21.53 -9.00
CA ARG A 59 -12.11 -22.74 -8.36
C ARG A 59 -12.53 -23.79 -9.39
N ILE A 60 -13.20 -23.36 -10.48
CA ILE A 60 -13.61 -24.25 -11.57
C ILE A 60 -12.38 -24.82 -12.28
N HIS A 61 -11.39 -24.00 -12.59
CA HIS A 61 -10.15 -24.43 -13.26
C HIS A 61 -9.41 -25.51 -12.45
N ILE A 62 -9.32 -25.35 -11.13
CA ILE A 62 -8.71 -26.35 -10.24
C ILE A 62 -9.52 -27.65 -10.22
N ALA A 63 -10.86 -27.55 -10.13
CA ALA A 63 -11.73 -28.73 -10.13
C ALA A 63 -11.64 -29.54 -11.43
N ASP A 64 -11.59 -28.86 -12.58
CA ASP A 64 -11.46 -29.51 -13.88
C ASP A 64 -10.09 -30.16 -14.08
N ARG A 65 -9.04 -29.56 -13.54
CA ARG A 65 -7.68 -30.12 -13.57
C ARG A 65 -7.46 -31.28 -12.59
N LEU A 66 -8.36 -31.46 -11.63
CA LEU A 66 -8.33 -32.55 -10.64
C LEU A 66 -9.10 -33.79 -11.08
N ARG A 67 -9.61 -33.86 -12.32
CA ARG A 67 -10.18 -35.11 -12.83
C ARG A 67 -9.09 -36.19 -12.84
N PRO A 68 -9.20 -37.28 -12.04
CA PRO A 68 -8.35 -38.44 -12.26
C PRO A 68 -8.74 -39.05 -13.61
N ASP A 69 -7.75 -39.31 -14.46
CA ASP A 69 -7.95 -40.09 -15.68
C ASP A 69 -8.59 -41.45 -15.33
N PRO A 70 -9.55 -41.96 -16.13
CA PRO A 70 -10.23 -43.23 -15.90
C PRO A 70 -9.33 -44.45 -16.07
#